data_AF-A0A8T7HVF4-F1
#
_entry.id   AF-A0A8T7HVF4-F1
#
_cell.length_a   1.000
_cell.length_b   1.000
_cell.length_c   1.000
_cell.angle_alpha   90.00
_cell.angle_beta   90.00
_cell.angle_gamma   90.00
#
_symmetry.space_group_name_H-M   'P 1'
#
loop_
_entity.id
_entity.type
_entity.pdbx_description
1 polymer ?
#
loop_
_entity_poly.entity_id
_entity_poly.type
_entity_poly.pdbx_seq_one_letter_code
_entity_poly.pdbx_strand_id
1 'polypeptide(L)'
;MKKFFICLTFFCANLFALEDVYLQPQQFIQQQFDNPPKPQYFWITAPHKEALTKILGHKPRKLRIKYWATPEKSAWILEEIGKEHPITTGFSISAGKIQQVKVLIYRESRGYEVRQDFFTEQYIGAQLDKSLDLDQTIDGITGATLSVRALNKMAKVALYLDKQLQLEEVHEQKTAAAKP
;
A
#
# COMPACT_ATOMS: atom_id res chain seq x y z
N MET A 1 -49.41 7.41 -43.61
CA MET A 1 -48.17 8.22 -43.63
C MET A 1 -47.41 7.93 -42.33
N LYS A 2 -46.36 7.08 -42.39
CA LYS A 2 -45.63 6.59 -41.21
C LYS A 2 -44.53 7.60 -40.84
N LYS A 3 -44.59 8.17 -39.62
CA LYS A 3 -43.53 9.03 -39.08
C LYS A 3 -42.41 8.14 -38.52
N PHE A 4 -41.22 8.25 -39.10
CA PHE A 4 -40.02 7.55 -38.67
C PHE A 4 -39.39 8.33 -37.51
N PHE A 5 -39.36 7.74 -36.31
CA PHE A 5 -38.64 8.28 -35.15
C PHE A 5 -37.21 7.74 -35.22
N ILE A 6 -36.24 8.60 -35.52
CA ILE A 6 -34.81 8.28 -35.46
C ILE A 6 -34.37 8.51 -34.01
N CYS A 7 -34.10 7.43 -33.29
CA CYS A 7 -33.50 7.46 -31.96
C CYS A 7 -31.97 7.52 -32.13
N LEU A 8 -31.38 8.69 -31.89
CA LEU A 8 -29.93 8.89 -31.90
C LEU A 8 -29.37 8.36 -30.57
N THR A 9 -28.86 7.13 -30.57
CA THR A 9 -28.16 6.55 -29.42
C THR A 9 -26.80 7.22 -29.26
N PHE A 10 -26.68 8.02 -28.20
CA PHE A 10 -25.42 8.63 -27.77
C PHE A 10 -24.50 7.52 -27.22
N PHE A 11 -23.53 7.08 -28.01
CA PHE A 11 -22.49 6.15 -27.57
C PHE A 11 -21.47 6.93 -26.73
N CYS A 12 -21.66 6.98 -25.42
CA CYS A 12 -20.63 7.48 -24.50
C CYS A 12 -19.44 6.51 -24.53
N ALA A 13 -18.39 6.85 -25.29
CA ALA A 13 -17.10 6.21 -25.16
C ALA A 13 -16.53 6.55 -23.76
N ASN A 14 -16.54 5.58 -22.86
CA ASN A 14 -15.78 5.69 -21.62
C ASN A 14 -14.29 5.71 -21.99
N LEU A 15 -13.66 6.88 -21.89
CA LEU A 15 -12.21 7.01 -21.82
C LEU A 15 -11.75 6.37 -20.51
N PHE A 16 -11.57 5.04 -20.51
CA PHE A 16 -10.75 4.40 -19.49
C PHE A 16 -9.31 4.84 -19.76
N ALA A 17 -8.76 5.67 -18.87
CA ALA A 17 -7.32 5.79 -18.75
C ALA A 17 -6.77 4.36 -18.63
N LEU A 18 -5.80 3.99 -19.47
CA LEU A 18 -5.19 2.67 -19.45
C LEU A 18 -4.56 2.45 -18.07
N GLU A 19 -5.25 1.69 -17.24
CA GLU A 19 -4.75 1.26 -15.94
C GLU A 19 -3.97 -0.04 -16.16
N ASP A 20 -2.65 0.03 -16.01
CA ASP A 20 -1.80 -1.16 -16.11
C ASP A 20 -1.88 -1.93 -14.81
N VAL A 21 -2.71 -2.98 -14.80
CA VAL A 21 -2.80 -3.93 -13.69
C VAL A 21 -1.77 -5.05 -13.91
N TYR A 22 -0.65 -4.96 -13.20
CA TYR A 22 0.43 -5.94 -13.26
C TYR A 22 0.15 -7.18 -12.42
N LEU A 23 -0.52 -6.99 -11.28
CA LEU A 23 -0.94 -8.07 -10.38
C LEU A 23 -2.22 -7.65 -9.67
N GLN A 24 -3.26 -8.48 -9.70
CA GLN A 24 -4.49 -8.15 -8.98
C GLN A 24 -4.20 -8.09 -7.47
N PRO A 25 -4.74 -7.11 -6.73
CA PRO A 25 -4.48 -7.01 -5.29
C PRO A 25 -4.87 -8.26 -4.51
N GLN A 26 -5.96 -8.93 -4.91
CA GLN A 26 -6.36 -10.20 -4.29
C GLN A 26 -5.37 -11.33 -4.58
N GLN A 27 -4.76 -11.37 -5.77
CA GLN A 27 -3.73 -12.35 -6.12
C GLN A 27 -2.46 -12.11 -5.29
N PHE A 28 -2.07 -10.85 -5.08
CA PHE A 28 -0.96 -10.52 -4.17
C PHE A 28 -1.20 -11.08 -2.76
N ILE A 29 -2.40 -10.89 -2.19
CA ILE A 29 -2.75 -11.43 -0.88
C ILE A 29 -2.72 -12.97 -0.86
N GLN A 30 -3.21 -13.63 -1.92
CA GLN A 30 -3.12 -15.08 -2.04
C GLN A 30 -1.67 -15.59 -2.09
N GLN A 31 -0.76 -14.84 -2.72
CA GLN A 31 0.66 -15.19 -2.72
C GLN A 31 1.32 -14.99 -1.34
N GLN A 32 0.76 -14.12 -0.50
CA GLN A 32 1.30 -13.89 0.84
C GLN A 32 0.89 -14.98 1.84
N PHE A 33 -0.20 -15.70 1.66
CA PHE A 33 -0.68 -16.62 2.69
C PHE A 33 -1.19 -17.91 2.06
N ASP A 34 -0.77 -19.07 2.60
CA ASP A 34 -1.29 -20.38 2.18
C ASP A 34 -2.82 -20.43 2.33
N ASN A 35 -3.32 -19.90 3.45
CA ASN A 35 -4.73 -19.68 3.72
C ASN A 35 -4.93 -18.22 4.14
N PRO A 36 -5.32 -17.32 3.21
CA PRO A 36 -5.48 -15.91 3.51
C PRO A 36 -6.49 -15.66 4.64
N PRO A 37 -6.10 -14.91 5.69
CA PRO A 37 -7.02 -14.58 6.76
C PRO A 37 -8.15 -13.67 6.26
N LYS A 38 -9.19 -13.47 7.07
CA LYS A 38 -10.21 -12.46 6.76
C LYS A 38 -9.57 -11.07 6.81
N PRO A 39 -9.93 -10.16 5.89
CA PRO A 39 -9.41 -8.80 5.93
C PRO A 39 -9.88 -8.07 7.18
N GLN A 40 -8.99 -7.26 7.75
CA GLN A 40 -9.22 -6.39 8.88
C GLN A 40 -9.01 -4.93 8.49
N TYR A 41 -9.34 -4.00 9.40
CA TYR A 41 -9.20 -2.57 9.18
C TYR A 41 -8.41 -1.92 10.32
N PHE A 42 -7.32 -1.26 9.97
CA PHE A 42 -6.57 -0.40 10.89
C PHE A 42 -7.17 1.00 10.86
N TRP A 43 -7.64 1.50 12.00
CA TRP A 43 -8.26 2.82 12.10
C TRP A 43 -7.21 3.91 12.36
N ILE A 44 -7.23 4.97 11.56
CA ILE A 44 -6.28 6.08 11.70
C ILE A 44 -6.83 7.06 12.74
N THR A 45 -6.47 6.82 14.00
CA THR A 45 -6.74 7.72 15.14
C THR A 45 -5.88 9.00 15.07
N ALA A 46 -6.12 9.95 15.96
CA ALA A 46 -5.37 11.21 15.98
C ALA A 46 -3.84 11.03 16.14
N PRO A 47 -3.32 10.17 17.04
CA PRO A 47 -1.89 9.88 17.11
C PRO A 47 -1.31 9.31 15.81
N HIS A 48 -1.99 8.35 15.18
CA HIS A 48 -1.53 7.78 13.90
C HIS A 48 -1.52 8.82 12.78
N LYS A 49 -2.51 9.72 12.78
CA LYS A 49 -2.61 10.79 11.79
C LYS A 49 -1.39 11.71 11.81
N GLU A 50 -0.86 12.04 12.99
CA GLU A 50 0.34 12.87 13.12
C GLU A 50 1.57 12.17 12.53
N ALA A 51 1.84 10.92 12.96
CA ALA A 51 2.97 10.14 12.47
C ALA A 51 2.90 9.90 10.94
N LEU A 52 1.72 9.50 10.44
CA LEU A 52 1.52 9.30 9.00
C LEU A 52 1.66 10.60 8.20
N THR A 53 1.26 11.76 8.77
CA THR A 53 1.47 13.05 8.10
C THR A 53 2.96 13.38 7.97
N LYS A 54 3.78 13.06 8.99
CA LYS A 54 5.23 13.21 8.92
C LYS A 54 5.84 12.33 7.84
N ILE A 55 5.42 11.07 7.73
CA ILE A 55 5.92 10.11 6.73
C ILE A 55 5.50 10.51 5.31
N LEU A 56 4.23 10.86 5.11
CA LEU A 56 3.65 11.15 3.80
C LEU A 56 3.99 12.57 3.30
N GLY A 57 4.22 13.52 4.22
CA GLY A 57 4.31 14.95 3.90
C GLY A 57 2.96 15.59 3.56
N HIS A 58 1.86 14.87 3.77
CA HIS A 58 0.49 15.37 3.70
C HIS A 58 -0.42 14.53 4.60
N LYS A 59 -1.63 15.01 4.87
CA LYS A 59 -2.60 14.28 5.69
C LYS A 59 -3.02 12.98 4.98
N PRO A 60 -3.17 11.85 5.70
CA PRO A 60 -3.76 10.63 5.14
C PRO A 60 -5.14 10.90 4.55
N ARG A 61 -5.41 10.33 3.37
CA ARG A 61 -6.70 10.52 2.66
C ARG A 61 -7.80 9.59 3.15
N LYS A 62 -7.43 8.43 3.70
CA LYS A 62 -8.34 7.39 4.18
C LYS A 62 -8.40 7.45 5.71
N LEU A 63 -9.56 7.11 6.29
CA LEU A 63 -9.76 7.00 7.74
C LEU A 63 -9.37 5.62 8.30
N ARG A 64 -9.29 4.63 7.41
CA ARG A 64 -8.91 3.27 7.74
C ARG A 64 -8.16 2.62 6.59
N ILE A 65 -7.27 1.70 6.91
CA ILE A 65 -6.47 0.94 5.95
C ILE A 65 -6.82 -0.53 6.09
N LYS A 66 -7.17 -1.17 4.98
CA LYS A 66 -7.47 -2.60 4.93
C LYS A 66 -6.17 -3.40 4.95
N TYR A 67 -6.12 -4.45 5.75
CA TYR A 67 -4.95 -5.31 5.86
C TYR A 67 -5.34 -6.77 6.12
N TRP A 68 -4.35 -7.66 6.01
CA TRP A 68 -4.46 -9.08 6.30
C TRP A 68 -3.31 -9.44 7.23
N ALA A 69 -3.57 -10.15 8.32
CA ALA A 69 -2.51 -10.50 9.26
C ALA A 69 -2.73 -11.87 9.91
N THR A 70 -1.59 -12.44 10.27
CA THR A 70 -1.38 -13.58 11.16
C THR A 70 -0.42 -13.11 12.26
N PRO A 71 -0.24 -13.86 13.37
CA PRO A 71 0.71 -13.45 14.42
C PRO A 71 2.14 -13.19 13.93
N GLU A 72 2.55 -13.82 12.83
CA GLU A 72 3.92 -13.76 12.31
C GLU A 72 4.10 -12.75 11.16
N LYS A 73 3.02 -12.35 10.50
CA LYS A 73 3.08 -11.63 9.22
C LYS A 73 1.85 -10.78 8.96
N SER A 74 2.05 -9.58 8.45
CA SER A 74 1.01 -8.68 7.95
C SER A 74 1.21 -8.37 6.46
N ALA A 75 0.11 -8.13 5.74
CA ALA A 75 0.09 -7.72 4.36
C ALA A 75 -0.83 -6.51 4.15
N TRP A 76 -0.33 -5.53 3.39
CA TRP A 76 -0.93 -4.23 3.20
C TRP A 76 -1.04 -3.90 1.72
N ILE A 77 -2.15 -3.28 1.32
CA ILE A 77 -2.30 -2.69 0.00
C ILE A 77 -2.46 -1.19 0.19
N LEU A 78 -1.46 -0.44 -0.24
CA LEU A 78 -1.36 1.00 -0.05
C LEU A 78 -1.39 1.73 -1.38
N GLU A 79 -1.75 3.02 -1.32
CA GLU A 79 -1.80 3.90 -2.48
C GLU A 79 -1.20 5.25 -2.11
N GLU A 80 -0.34 5.75 -2.99
CA GLU A 80 0.25 7.08 -2.90
C GLU A 80 0.36 7.66 -4.31
N ILE A 81 0.21 8.99 -4.42
CA ILE A 81 0.37 9.68 -5.71
C ILE A 81 1.85 9.69 -6.09
N GLY A 82 2.14 9.24 -7.32
CA GLY A 82 3.44 9.43 -7.94
C GLY A 82 3.63 10.89 -8.37
N LYS A 83 3.59 11.14 -9.67
CA LYS A 83 3.51 12.48 -10.24
C LYS A 83 2.08 13.02 -10.21
N GLU A 84 1.13 12.26 -10.73
CA GLU A 84 -0.24 12.71 -11.00
C GLU A 84 -1.29 11.65 -10.64
N HIS A 85 -0.94 10.36 -10.69
CA HIS A 85 -1.87 9.26 -10.47
C HIS A 85 -1.43 8.36 -9.30
N PRO A 86 -2.38 7.64 -8.66
CA PRO A 86 -2.04 6.73 -7.58
C PRO A 86 -1.31 5.49 -8.10
N ILE A 87 -0.25 5.12 -7.37
CA ILE A 87 0.45 3.84 -7.50
C ILE A 87 -0.07 2.91 -6.42
N THR A 88 -0.66 1.78 -6.80
CA THR A 88 -1.16 0.78 -5.85
C THR A 88 -0.08 -0.26 -5.61
N THR A 89 0.37 -0.41 -4.36
CA THR A 89 1.52 -1.25 -3.99
C THR A 89 1.16 -2.18 -2.84
N GLY A 90 1.52 -3.45 -2.99
CA GLY A 90 1.43 -4.49 -1.97
C GLY A 90 2.71 -4.57 -1.15
N PHE A 91 2.57 -4.68 0.17
CA PHE A 91 3.66 -4.87 1.12
C PHE A 91 3.38 -6.08 1.98
N SER A 92 4.42 -6.89 2.22
CA SER A 92 4.41 -8.03 3.14
C SER A 92 5.47 -7.77 4.21
N ILE A 93 5.09 -7.85 5.48
CA ILE A 93 5.96 -7.53 6.62
C ILE A 93 5.92 -8.69 7.61
N SER A 94 7.10 -9.12 8.05
CA SER A 94 7.26 -10.14 9.08
C SER A 94 8.39 -9.75 10.02
N ALA A 95 8.19 -9.95 11.32
CA ALA A 95 9.12 -9.54 12.36
C ALA A 95 9.58 -8.06 12.25
N GLY A 96 8.64 -7.16 11.89
CA GLY A 96 8.91 -5.73 11.73
C GLY A 96 9.77 -5.36 10.51
N LYS A 97 10.02 -6.31 9.60
CA LYS A 97 10.83 -6.13 8.39
C LYS A 97 10.04 -6.43 7.13
N ILE A 98 10.29 -5.66 6.08
CA ILE A 98 9.69 -5.91 4.76
C ILE A 98 10.23 -7.24 4.21
N GLN A 99 9.31 -8.13 3.85
CA GLN A 99 9.58 -9.40 3.17
C GLN A 99 9.36 -9.28 1.66
N GLN A 100 8.40 -8.47 1.23
CA GLN A 100 8.10 -8.26 -0.18
C GLN A 100 7.44 -6.91 -0.43
N VAL A 101 7.81 -6.29 -1.56
CA VAL A 101 7.12 -5.15 -2.17
C VAL A 101 6.75 -5.53 -3.59
N LYS A 102 5.51 -5.26 -4.01
CA LYS A 102 5.08 -5.43 -5.40
C LYS A 102 4.21 -4.26 -5.82
N VAL A 103 4.56 -3.60 -6.92
CA VAL A 103 3.66 -2.65 -7.58
C VAL A 103 2.57 -3.45 -8.30
N LEU A 104 1.32 -3.22 -7.90
CA LEU A 104 0.16 -3.99 -8.34
C LEU A 104 -0.51 -3.32 -9.52
N ILE A 105 -0.67 -2.00 -9.41
CA ILE A 105 -1.35 -1.18 -10.40
C ILE A 105 -0.61 0.14 -10.57
N TYR A 106 -0.35 0.50 -11.83
CA TYR A 106 0.33 1.73 -12.21
C TYR A 106 -0.47 2.47 -13.28
N ARG A 107 -0.47 3.81 -13.20
CA ARG A 107 -1.37 4.67 -13.99
C ARG A 107 -0.64 5.87 -14.58
N GLU A 108 0.68 5.89 -14.56
CA GLU A 108 1.48 6.99 -15.12
C GLU A 108 2.24 6.56 -16.38
N SER A 109 2.57 7.52 -17.22
CA SER A 109 3.24 7.27 -18.52
C SER A 109 4.73 6.94 -18.40
N ARG A 110 5.36 7.28 -17.27
CA ARG A 110 6.80 7.12 -17.03
C ARG A 110 7.05 6.80 -15.56
N GLY A 111 8.14 6.11 -15.28
CA GLY A 111 8.49 5.70 -13.92
C GLY A 111 7.96 4.32 -13.54
N TYR A 112 7.39 3.58 -14.50
CA TYR A 112 6.90 2.21 -14.29
C TYR A 112 8.03 1.24 -13.97
N GLU A 113 9.29 1.62 -14.18
CA GLU A 113 10.48 0.86 -13.83
C GLU A 113 10.55 0.53 -12.32
N VAL A 114 9.87 1.31 -11.46
CA VAL A 114 9.76 1.00 -10.02
C VAL A 114 8.99 -0.30 -9.73
N ARG A 115 8.32 -0.90 -10.72
CA ARG A 115 7.65 -2.20 -10.58
C ARG A 115 8.60 -3.40 -10.71
N GLN A 116 9.80 -3.17 -11.23
CA GLN A 116 10.73 -4.23 -11.57
C GLN A 116 11.34 -4.84 -10.32
N ASP A 117 11.61 -6.14 -10.37
CA ASP A 117 12.06 -6.90 -9.21
C ASP A 117 13.37 -6.35 -8.64
N PHE A 118 14.33 -6.01 -9.52
CA PHE A 118 15.61 -5.40 -9.12
C PHE A 118 15.46 -4.12 -8.27
N PHE A 119 14.35 -3.39 -8.45
CA PHE A 119 14.07 -2.20 -7.65
C PHE A 119 13.35 -2.57 -6.36
N THR A 120 12.27 -3.35 -6.44
CA THR A 120 11.46 -3.70 -5.26
C THR A 120 12.19 -4.61 -4.26
N GLU A 121 13.16 -5.40 -4.71
CA GLU A 121 13.98 -6.25 -3.84
C GLU A 121 14.89 -5.44 -2.90
N GLN A 122 15.21 -4.18 -3.23
CA GLN A 122 15.98 -3.30 -2.34
C GLN A 122 15.27 -3.02 -1.01
N TYR A 123 13.94 -3.22 -0.93
CA TYR A 123 13.19 -3.04 0.31
C TYR A 123 13.27 -4.25 1.24
N ILE A 124 13.71 -5.42 0.77
CA ILE A 124 13.75 -6.63 1.58
C ILE A 124 14.67 -6.40 2.79
N GLY A 125 14.17 -6.75 3.98
CA GLY A 125 14.88 -6.55 5.24
C GLY A 125 14.77 -5.14 5.84
N ALA A 126 14.26 -4.16 5.10
CA ALA A 126 14.09 -2.80 5.60
C ALA A 126 13.15 -2.76 6.82
N GLN A 127 13.47 -1.90 7.76
CA GLN A 127 12.67 -1.59 8.94
C GLN A 127 12.65 -0.07 9.18
N LEU A 128 11.80 0.37 10.10
CA LEU A 128 11.80 1.78 10.52
C LEU A 128 12.82 2.03 11.62
N ASP A 129 13.61 3.07 11.43
CA ASP A 129 14.47 3.63 12.46
C ASP A 129 13.67 4.47 13.48
N LYS A 130 14.38 5.14 14.40
CA LYS A 130 13.76 6.03 15.40
C LYS A 130 13.20 7.32 14.79
N SER A 131 13.63 7.70 13.60
CA SER A 131 13.21 8.89 12.84
C SER A 131 11.85 8.71 12.16
N LEU A 132 11.40 7.47 12.01
CA LEU A 132 10.38 7.02 11.05
C LEU A 132 10.88 7.04 9.59
N ASP A 133 12.17 6.78 9.38
CA ASP A 133 12.77 6.55 8.08
C ASP A 133 13.22 5.09 7.91
N LEU A 134 13.50 4.68 6.68
CA LEU A 134 14.04 3.35 6.40
C LEU A 134 15.47 3.30 6.92
N ASP A 135 15.85 2.18 7.54
CA ASP A 135 17.21 1.96 8.05
C ASP A 135 18.22 1.58 6.95
N GLN A 136 17.75 1.40 5.72
CA GLN A 136 18.57 1.18 4.53
C GLN A 136 18.23 2.15 3.41
N THR A 137 19.21 2.37 2.54
CA THR A 137 19.07 3.25 1.37
C THR A 137 18.41 2.48 0.23
N ILE A 138 17.50 3.15 -0.47
CA ILE A 138 16.88 2.66 -1.71
C ILE A 138 17.39 3.53 -2.85
N ASP A 139 18.12 2.92 -3.78
CA ASP A 139 18.64 3.60 -4.96
C ASP A 139 17.50 4.06 -5.86
N GLY A 140 17.63 5.28 -6.37
CA GLY A 140 16.65 5.85 -7.28
C GLY A 140 16.73 5.24 -8.67
N ILE A 141 15.66 5.43 -9.45
CA ILE A 141 15.64 5.19 -10.90
C ILE A 141 15.59 6.54 -11.62
N THR A 142 16.49 6.75 -12.57
CA THR A 142 16.52 7.94 -13.40
C THR A 142 15.17 8.16 -14.10
N GLY A 143 14.62 9.36 -13.99
CA GLY A 143 13.32 9.70 -14.59
C GLY A 143 12.10 9.21 -13.81
N ALA A 144 12.28 8.48 -12.70
CA ALA A 144 11.21 7.93 -11.87
C ALA A 144 11.20 8.47 -10.43
N THR A 145 11.85 9.60 -10.16
CA THR A 145 12.07 10.16 -8.81
C THR A 145 10.78 10.26 -7.98
N LEU A 146 9.68 10.70 -8.59
CA LEU A 146 8.39 10.84 -7.90
C LEU A 146 7.76 9.49 -7.55
N SER A 147 7.88 8.50 -8.44
CA SER A 147 7.41 7.13 -8.19
C SER A 147 8.25 6.46 -7.10
N VAL A 148 9.59 6.60 -7.13
CA VAL A 148 10.49 6.12 -6.07
C VAL A 148 10.11 6.73 -4.73
N ARG A 149 9.88 8.05 -4.69
CA ARG A 149 9.45 8.75 -3.48
C ARG A 149 8.12 8.22 -2.95
N ALA A 150 7.14 7.97 -3.84
CA ALA A 150 5.84 7.42 -3.46
C ALA A 150 5.99 6.02 -2.83
N LEU A 151 6.79 5.13 -3.43
CA LEU A 151 7.06 3.80 -2.87
C LEU A 151 7.79 3.88 -1.53
N ASN A 152 8.79 4.75 -1.39
CA ASN A 152 9.48 4.97 -0.11
C ASN A 152 8.52 5.41 0.99
N LYS A 153 7.59 6.33 0.70
CA LYS A 153 6.57 6.73 1.66
C LYS A 153 5.67 5.57 2.04
N MET A 154 5.17 4.81 1.07
CA MET A 154 4.28 3.67 1.33
C MET A 154 4.99 2.55 2.13
N ALA A 155 6.26 2.27 1.85
CA ALA A 155 7.06 1.31 2.62
C ALA A 155 7.15 1.71 4.10
N LYS A 156 7.46 2.99 4.36
CA LYS A 156 7.49 3.55 5.71
C LYS A 156 6.13 3.51 6.39
N VAL A 157 5.05 3.79 5.66
CA VAL A 157 3.68 3.66 6.19
C VAL A 157 3.38 2.20 6.56
N ALA A 158 3.68 1.23 5.69
CA ALA A 158 3.42 -0.18 5.96
C ALA A 158 4.14 -0.64 7.23
N LEU A 159 5.43 -0.33 7.36
CA LEU A 159 6.24 -0.65 8.54
C LEU A 159 5.72 0.06 9.81
N TYR A 160 5.28 1.30 9.70
CA TYR A 160 4.69 2.03 10.83
C TYR A 160 3.42 1.33 11.32
N LEU A 161 2.52 0.97 10.40
CA LEU A 161 1.25 0.33 10.71
C LEU A 161 1.45 -1.07 11.30
N ASP A 162 2.36 -1.87 10.74
CA ASP A 162 2.75 -3.16 11.31
C ASP A 162 3.24 -3.01 12.74
N LYS A 163 4.14 -2.04 13.00
CA LYS A 163 4.61 -1.75 14.36
C LYS A 163 3.47 -1.37 15.31
N GLN A 164 2.47 -0.61 14.86
CA GLN A 164 1.32 -0.27 15.71
C GLN A 164 0.46 -1.49 16.01
N LEU A 165 0.18 -2.35 15.02
CA LEU A 165 -0.55 -3.61 15.22
C LEU A 165 0.12 -4.48 16.29
N GLN A 166 1.44 -4.67 16.19
CA GLN A 166 2.18 -5.48 17.14
C GLN A 166 2.15 -4.91 18.57
N LEU A 167 2.09 -3.58 18.73
CA LEU A 167 1.95 -2.94 20.04
C LEU A 167 0.55 -3.12 20.63
N GLU A 168 -0.50 -3.07 19.80
CA GLU A 168 -1.88 -3.29 20.21
C GLU A 168 -2.10 -4.74 20.68
N GLU A 169 -1.59 -5.73 19.94
CA GLU A 169 -1.70 -7.15 20.31
C GLU A 169 -1.03 -7.46 21.66
N VAL A 170 0.16 -6.90 21.90
CA VAL A 170 0.88 -7.06 23.18
C VAL A 170 0.10 -6.44 24.35
N HIS A 171 -0.58 -5.32 24.11
CA HIS A 171 -1.41 -4.68 25.14
C HIS A 171 -2.64 -5.52 25.48
N GLU A 172 -3.31 -6.09 24.48
CA GLU A 172 -4.49 -6.93 24.66
C GLU A 172 -4.15 -8.24 25.40
N GLN A 173 -3.04 -8.90 25.04
CA GLN A 173 -2.58 -10.12 25.70
C GLN A 173 -2.20 -9.89 27.18
N LYS A 174 -1.51 -8.79 27.50
CA LYS A 174 -1.19 -8.43 28.89
C LYS A 174 -2.44 -8.13 29.72
N THR A 175 -3.43 -7.49 29.12
CA THR A 175 -4.70 -7.16 29.79
C THR A 175 -5.54 -8.41 30.03
N ALA A 176 -5.56 -9.35 29.08
CA ALA A 176 -6.24 -10.64 29.23
C ALA A 176 -5.59 -11.53 30.30
N ALA A 177 -4.25 -11.54 30.40
CA ALA A 177 -3.52 -12.31 31.41
C ALA A 177 -3.59 -11.73 32.83
N ALA A 178 -3.99 -10.46 32.98
CA ALA A 178 -4.11 -9.77 34.26
C ALA A 178 -5.52 -9.87 34.88
N LYS A 179 -6.46 -10.57 34.24
CA LYS A 179 -7.80 -10.80 34.77
C LYS A 179 -7.80 -12.11 35.61
N PRO A 180 -8.11 -12.05 36.91
CA PRO A 180 -8.12 -13.23 37.79
C PRO A 180 -9.24 -14.22 37.47
#